data_AF-A0A955JRV6-F1
#
_entry.id   AF-A0A955JRV6-F1
#
_cell.length_a   1.000
_cell.length_b   1.000
_cell.length_c   1.000
_cell.angle_alpha   90.00
_cell.angle_beta   90.00
_cell.angle_gamma   90.00
#
_symmetry.space_group_name_H-M   'P 1'
#
loop_
_entity.id
_entity.type
_entity.pdbx_description
1 polymer ?
#
loop_
_entity_poly.entity_id
_entity_poly.type
_entity_poly.pdbx_seq_one_letter_code
_entity_poly.pdbx_strand_id
1 'polypeptide(L)'
;MAEEPQQTPAQADNSAPVTTDKPHMAVKVYAPFQVYFEGDAFSVSAVNATGPFDILPKHRNFLCMLVPCNLVVHPVDGEKKTIKIHRALMHVKADRVAVFVDV
;
A
#
# COMPACT_ATOMS: atom_id res chain seq x y z
N MET A 1 -15.29 -36.27 -34.52
CA MET A 1 -16.32 -36.32 -33.46
C MET A 1 -15.59 -36.59 -32.17
N ALA A 2 -15.83 -35.73 -31.16
CA ALA A 2 -15.23 -35.62 -29.81
C ALA A 2 -13.76 -35.13 -29.74
N GLU A 3 -13.45 -33.89 -29.34
CA GLU A 3 -13.45 -33.23 -27.99
C GLU A 3 -12.22 -33.56 -27.12
N GLU A 4 -11.16 -32.73 -27.25
CA GLU A 4 -10.54 -31.86 -26.21
C GLU A 4 -10.00 -32.45 -24.86
N PRO A 5 -9.23 -31.68 -24.04
CA PRO A 5 -7.77 -31.78 -23.90
C PRO A 5 -7.29 -32.07 -22.46
N GLN A 6 -6.02 -32.44 -22.26
CA GLN A 6 -5.38 -32.34 -20.94
C GLN A 6 -3.95 -31.81 -21.06
N GLN A 7 -3.80 -30.51 -20.76
CA GLN A 7 -2.54 -29.86 -20.41
C GLN A 7 -2.30 -30.01 -18.90
N THR A 8 -1.05 -30.25 -18.54
CA THR A 8 -0.43 -30.12 -17.20
C THR A 8 1.08 -30.00 -17.48
N PRO A 9 1.96 -29.39 -16.66
CA PRO A 9 1.84 -28.67 -15.37
C PRO A 9 2.47 -27.24 -15.39
N ALA A 10 2.30 -26.43 -14.34
CA ALA A 10 3.17 -25.25 -14.15
C ALA A 10 3.47 -24.97 -12.67
N GLN A 11 4.69 -25.28 -12.26
CA GLN A 11 5.42 -24.61 -11.18
C GLN A 11 5.93 -23.26 -11.71
N ALA A 12 5.86 -22.17 -10.94
CA ALA A 12 6.77 -21.03 -11.09
C ALA A 12 6.72 -20.07 -9.89
N ASP A 13 7.78 -20.12 -9.09
CA ASP A 13 8.31 -19.00 -8.32
C ASP A 13 8.84 -17.96 -9.32
N ASN A 14 8.09 -16.88 -9.59
CA ASN A 14 8.57 -15.63 -10.21
C ASN A 14 7.47 -14.57 -10.26
N SER A 15 7.31 -13.77 -9.21
CA SER A 15 6.74 -12.43 -9.39
C SER A 15 7.83 -11.55 -9.98
N ALA A 16 8.12 -11.77 -11.26
CA ALA A 16 8.96 -10.89 -12.06
C ALA A 16 8.45 -9.44 -11.94
N PRO A 17 9.37 -8.46 -11.98
CA PRO A 17 9.10 -7.09 -11.61
C PRO A 17 8.09 -6.50 -12.59
N VAL A 18 7.03 -5.88 -12.05
CA VAL A 18 6.20 -4.99 -12.85
C VAL A 18 7.07 -3.80 -13.25
N THR A 19 7.66 -3.87 -14.45
CA THR A 19 8.29 -2.74 -15.12
C THR A 19 7.22 -1.70 -15.39
N THR A 20 7.07 -0.79 -14.44
CA THR A 20 6.64 0.58 -14.71
C THR A 20 7.81 1.43 -14.23
N ASP A 21 8.43 2.23 -15.11
CA ASP A 21 9.53 3.18 -14.81
C ASP A 21 9.21 4.22 -13.70
N LYS A 22 8.09 4.06 -13.00
CA LYS A 22 7.70 4.88 -11.87
C LYS A 22 8.22 4.22 -10.58
N PRO A 23 8.95 4.95 -9.75
CA PRO A 23 9.35 4.43 -8.45
C PRO A 23 8.10 4.07 -7.64
N HIS A 24 8.20 3.04 -6.81
CA HIS A 24 7.12 2.56 -5.94
C HIS A 24 7.64 2.45 -4.51
N MET A 25 6.73 2.35 -3.55
CA MET A 25 7.03 2.16 -2.14
C MET A 25 6.14 1.06 -1.55
N ALA A 26 6.70 0.29 -0.61
CA ALA A 26 5.95 -0.75 0.07
C ALA A 26 5.10 -0.13 1.17
N VAL A 27 3.79 -0.35 1.14
CA VAL A 27 2.83 0.21 2.10
C VAL A 27 2.15 -0.89 2.87
N LYS A 28 2.14 -0.75 4.20
CA LYS A 28 1.46 -1.65 5.11
C LYS A 28 0.57 -0.85 6.07
N VAL A 29 -0.73 -1.06 5.98
CA VAL A 29 -1.74 -0.46 6.86
C VAL A 29 -2.33 -1.58 7.72
N TYR A 30 -2.08 -1.52 9.02
CA TYR A 30 -2.50 -2.56 9.95
C TYR A 30 -2.92 -1.97 11.31
N ALA A 31 -3.82 -2.68 11.96
CA ALA A 31 -4.25 -2.52 13.33
C ALA A 31 -3.81 -3.76 14.14
N PRO A 32 -3.92 -3.75 15.48
CA PRO A 32 -3.52 -4.88 16.32
C PRO A 32 -4.13 -6.22 15.91
N PHE A 33 -5.37 -6.21 15.39
CA PHE A 33 -6.15 -7.42 15.08
C PHE A 33 -6.42 -7.64 13.59
N GLN A 34 -6.09 -6.67 12.72
CA GLN A 34 -6.44 -6.74 11.30
C GLN A 34 -5.46 -5.96 10.42
N VAL A 35 -5.09 -6.53 9.28
CA VAL A 35 -4.36 -5.83 8.21
C VAL A 35 -5.37 -5.32 7.19
N TYR A 36 -5.41 -4.00 6.98
CA TYR A 36 -6.31 -3.36 6.00
C TYR A 36 -5.71 -3.36 4.60
N PHE A 37 -4.40 -3.18 4.51
CA PHE A 37 -3.68 -3.14 3.25
C PHE A 37 -2.23 -3.58 3.42
N GLU A 38 -1.74 -4.37 2.47
CA GLU A 38 -0.34 -4.75 2.37
C GLU A 38 0.00 -4.89 0.88
N GLY A 39 1.01 -4.16 0.41
CA GLY A 39 1.43 -4.20 -0.99
C GLY A 39 2.16 -2.93 -1.43
N ASP A 40 2.56 -2.87 -2.70
CA ASP A 40 3.23 -1.71 -3.27
C ASP A 40 2.25 -0.62 -3.70
N ALA A 41 2.63 0.64 -3.50
CA ALA A 41 1.87 1.82 -3.88
C ALA A 41 2.75 2.89 -4.53
N PHE A 42 2.13 3.70 -5.40
CA PHE A 42 2.76 4.88 -5.99
C PHE A 42 2.65 6.11 -5.10
N SER A 43 1.55 6.24 -4.34
CA SER A 43 1.35 7.36 -3.43
C SER A 43 0.44 6.98 -2.27
N VAL A 44 0.65 7.66 -1.14
CA VAL A 44 -0.22 7.59 0.03
C VAL A 44 -0.58 9.01 0.44
N SER A 45 -1.87 9.32 0.42
CA SER A 45 -2.41 10.63 0.81
C SER A 45 -3.10 10.53 2.16
N ALA A 46 -2.79 11.46 3.06
CA ALA A 46 -3.40 11.48 4.38
C ALA A 46 -3.43 12.90 4.97
N VAL A 47 -3.96 13.04 6.19
CA VAL A 47 -4.09 14.33 6.86
C VAL A 47 -3.48 14.22 8.26
N ASN A 48 -2.58 15.14 8.59
CA ASN A 48 -2.03 15.31 9.93
C ASN A 48 -2.59 16.58 10.58
N ALA A 49 -2.12 16.93 11.78
CA ALA A 49 -2.56 18.12 12.50
C ALA A 49 -2.21 19.45 11.80
N THR A 50 -1.21 19.46 10.91
CA THR A 50 -0.81 20.65 10.14
C THR A 50 -1.62 20.80 8.85
N GLY A 51 -2.00 19.69 8.21
CA GLY A 51 -2.78 19.70 6.98
C GLY A 51 -2.72 18.40 6.17
N PRO A 52 -3.27 18.41 4.94
CA PRO A 52 -3.16 17.29 4.02
C PRO A 52 -1.71 17.14 3.52
N PHE A 53 -1.28 15.91 3.34
CA PHE A 53 0.04 15.59 2.82
C PHE A 53 0.00 14.34 1.93
N ASP A 54 0.96 14.28 1.02
CA ASP A 54 1.18 13.15 0.12
C ASP A 54 2.58 12.58 0.32
N ILE A 55 2.68 11.27 0.40
CA ILE A 55 3.94 10.54 0.45
C ILE A 55 4.14 9.88 -0.91
N LEU A 56 5.29 10.19 -1.50
CA LEU A 56 5.77 9.66 -2.75
C LEU A 56 6.99 8.76 -2.50
N PRO A 57 7.39 7.94 -3.47
CA PRO A 57 8.61 7.15 -3.39
C PRO A 57 9.83 8.06 -3.22
N LYS A 58 10.87 7.56 -2.54
CA LYS A 58 12.10 8.29 -2.16
C LYS A 58 11.90 9.42 -1.16
N HIS A 59 10.76 9.46 -0.47
CA HIS A 59 10.54 10.42 0.61
C HIS A 59 11.51 10.16 1.78
N ARG A 60 11.98 11.22 2.42
CA ARG A 60 12.84 11.13 3.62
C ARG A 60 12.08 10.47 4.77
N ASN A 61 12.81 10.01 5.78
CA ASN A 61 12.19 9.46 6.97
C ASN A 61 11.19 10.46 7.56
N PHE A 62 9.97 9.98 7.78
CA PHE A 62 8.86 10.80 8.21
C PHE A 62 8.06 10.03 9.25
N LEU A 63 7.72 10.67 10.37
CA LEU A 63 6.92 10.09 11.43
C LEU A 63 5.89 11.12 11.85
N CYS A 64 4.60 10.79 11.74
CA CYS A 64 3.54 11.70 12.14
C CYS A 64 2.33 10.96 12.70
N MET A 65 1.55 11.66 13.53
CA MET A 65 0.19 11.22 13.87
C MET A 65 -0.81 11.74 12.85
N LEU A 66 -1.72 10.86 12.47
CA LEU A 66 -2.84 11.12 11.59
C LEU A 66 -4.06 11.53 12.42
N VAL A 67 -4.76 12.55 11.96
CA VAL A 67 -6.06 12.99 12.49
C VAL A 67 -7.19 12.20 11.83
N PRO A 68 -8.45 12.30 12.31
CA PRO A 68 -9.57 11.61 11.67
C PRO A 68 -9.70 12.02 10.19
N CYS A 69 -9.36 11.10 9.27
CA CYS A 69 -9.37 11.36 7.85
C CYS A 69 -9.58 10.10 7.02
N ASN A 70 -9.76 10.28 5.71
CA ASN A 70 -9.78 9.20 4.74
C ASN A 70 -8.35 9.00 4.21
N LEU A 71 -7.66 7.97 4.70
CA LEU A 71 -6.37 7.56 4.17
C LEU A 71 -6.58 6.99 2.78
N VAL A 72 -5.89 7.56 1.79
CA VAL A 72 -5.97 7.11 0.41
C VAL A 72 -4.65 6.46 0.03
N VAL A 73 -4.72 5.22 -0.45
CA VAL A 73 -3.58 4.50 -1.00
C VAL A 73 -3.82 4.29 -2.49
N HIS A 74 -2.81 4.61 -3.30
CA HIS A 74 -2.79 4.35 -4.73
C HIS A 74 -1.89 3.14 -5.01
N PRO A 75 -2.44 1.90 -4.92
CA PRO A 75 -1.65 0.69 -5.14
C PRO A 75 -1.14 0.60 -6.59
N VAL A 76 -0.07 -0.17 -6.79
CA VAL A 76 0.46 -0.47 -8.13
C VAL A 76 -0.47 -1.42 -8.89
N ASP A 77 -1.05 -2.39 -8.18
CA ASP A 77 -1.80 -3.51 -8.76
C ASP A 77 -3.33 -3.39 -8.56
N GLY A 78 -3.90 -2.18 -8.63
CA GLY A 78 -5.35 -2.08 -8.55
C GLY A 78 -5.92 -0.68 -8.38
N GLU A 79 -7.18 -0.66 -7.94
CA GLU A 79 -7.93 0.55 -7.72
C GLU A 79 -7.52 1.27 -6.42
N LYS A 80 -7.75 2.58 -6.41
CA LYS A 80 -7.52 3.46 -5.26
C LYS A 80 -8.27 2.93 -4.03
N LYS A 81 -7.53 2.60 -2.97
CA LYS A 81 -8.10 2.17 -1.69
C LYS A 81 -8.26 3.35 -0.76
N THR A 82 -9.47 3.53 -0.25
CA THR A 82 -9.78 4.58 0.73
C THR A 82 -10.15 3.91 2.06
N ILE A 83 -9.40 4.22 3.11
CA ILE A 83 -9.56 3.65 4.45
C ILE A 83 -9.89 4.79 5.40
N LYS A 84 -11.05 4.73 6.04
CA LYS A 84 -11.43 5.73 7.05
C LYS A 84 -10.71 5.39 8.36
N ILE A 85 -9.95 6.34 8.88
CA ILE A 85 -9.18 6.19 10.13
C ILE A 85 -9.58 7.30 11.10
N HIS A 86 -9.65 6.98 12.39
CA HIS A 86 -9.87 7.97 13.44
C HIS A 86 -8.55 8.50 13.99
N ARG A 87 -7.60 7.61 14.25
CA ARG A 87 -6.26 7.97 14.68
C ARG A 87 -5.29 6.90 14.19
N ALA A 88 -4.12 7.32 13.76
CA ALA A 88 -3.09 6.39 13.31
C ALA A 88 -1.70 7.00 13.44
N LEU A 89 -0.68 6.16 13.58
CA LEU A 89 0.72 6.55 13.49
C LEU A 89 1.25 6.12 12.13
N MET A 90 1.81 7.07 11.38
CA MET A 90 2.45 6.79 10.11
C MET A 90 3.96 6.93 10.24
N HIS A 91 4.70 5.90 9.84
CA HIS A 91 6.14 5.87 9.82
C HIS A 91 6.63 5.52 8.42
N VAL A 92 7.46 6.39 7.85
CA VAL A 92 8.13 6.18 6.56
C VAL A 92 9.61 6.05 6.79
N LYS A 93 10.19 4.96 6.28
CA LYS A 93 11.62 4.67 6.35
C LYS A 93 12.05 3.89 5.13
N ALA A 94 13.01 4.42 4.38
CA ALA A 94 13.64 3.75 3.24
C ALA A 94 12.61 3.10 2.28
N ASP A 95 11.70 3.90 1.74
CA ASP A 95 10.64 3.47 0.80
C ASP A 95 9.64 2.45 1.36
N ARG A 96 9.58 2.32 2.68
CA ARG A 96 8.54 1.56 3.38
C ARG A 96 7.68 2.50 4.21
N VAL A 97 6.38 2.44 4.02
CA VAL A 97 5.37 3.17 4.77
C VAL A 97 4.61 2.17 5.63
N ALA A 98 4.75 2.30 6.95
CA ALA A 98 3.97 1.57 7.93
C ALA A 98 2.94 2.52 8.54
N VAL A 99 1.66 2.18 8.43
CA VAL A 99 0.56 2.91 9.07
C VAL A 99 -0.06 2.00 10.11
N PHE A 100 0.06 2.41 11.36
CA PHE A 100 -0.54 1.74 12.50
C PHE A 100 -1.83 2.43 12.88
N VAL A 101 -2.97 1.76 12.69
CA VAL A 101 -4.31 2.31 12.91
C VAL A 101 -4.81 1.95 14.30
N ASP A 102 -5.40 2.94 14.97
CA ASP A 102 -6.15 2.80 16.23
C ASP A 102 -7.59 2.36 15.90
N VAL A 103 -8.05 1.25 16.48
CA VAL A 103 -9.38 0.64 16.26
C VAL A 103 -10.28 0.76 17.49
#